data_AF-A0A124G9A9-F1
#
_entry.id   AF-A0A124G9A9-F1
#
_cell.length_a   1.000
_cell.length_b   1.000
_cell.length_c   1.000
_cell.angle_alpha   90.00
_cell.angle_beta   90.00
_cell.angle_gamma   90.00
#
_symmetry.space_group_name_H-M   'P 1'
#
loop_
_entity.id
_entity.type
_entity.pdbx_description
1 polymer ?
#
loop_
_entity_poly.entity_id
_entity_poly.type
_entity_poly.pdbx_seq_one_letter_code
_entity_poly.pdbx_strand_id
1 'polypeptide(L)'
;MSLVGIPLILLTALLAVVAVVATVRGWRLLPVRIVGLIAVEVLVVACLGLIANRSESFYPSWQALGGDTGAAVVTPTTAGRLDAALHAAGAIDWSPPEAARWQTAVPPVLIVPPDYAEPAGRSFPVLVALTTRADAAQVERTAAATPGVVTVLLVPTRATTAATLGTLGDSLSRDVRSTASVALLADPPWAALAASWPGHPVVTPGHTAAAFASAVRDLPSPLAAPQRLPSLTDQGSPS
;
A
#
# COMPACT_ATOMS: atom_id res chain seq x y z
N MET A 1 -7.99 20.63 10.18
CA MET A 1 -8.76 19.36 10.30
C MET A 1 -9.47 19.12 8.99
N SER A 2 -9.06 18.09 8.24
CA SER A 2 -9.60 17.81 6.92
C SER A 2 -10.94 17.07 7.04
N LEU A 3 -12.02 17.63 6.46
CA LEU A 3 -13.33 16.96 6.27
C LEU A 3 -13.23 15.86 5.21
N VAL A 4 -12.35 14.88 5.42
CA VAL A 4 -12.07 13.80 4.47
C VAL A 4 -12.25 12.48 5.21
N GLY A 5 -12.94 11.52 4.58
CA GLY A 5 -13.20 10.19 5.16
C GLY A 5 -14.46 10.13 6.06
N ILE A 6 -14.34 9.48 7.23
CA ILE A 6 -15.47 9.21 8.14
C ILE A 6 -16.29 10.46 8.48
N PRO A 7 -15.69 11.61 8.83
CA PRO A 7 -16.46 12.80 9.18
C PRO A 7 -17.38 13.28 8.05
N LEU A 8 -16.95 13.14 6.80
CA LEU A 8 -17.75 13.52 5.62
C LEU A 8 -18.90 12.55 5.38
N ILE A 9 -18.67 11.24 5.56
CA ILE A 9 -19.73 10.23 5.47
C ILE A 9 -20.81 10.51 6.52
N LEU A 10 -20.40 10.73 7.77
CA LEU A 10 -21.32 11.05 8.87
C LEU A 10 -22.09 12.35 8.62
N LEU A 11 -21.42 13.39 8.11
CA LEU A 11 -22.06 14.66 7.77
C LEU A 11 -23.09 14.48 6.65
N THR A 12 -22.75 13.73 5.59
CA THR A 12 -23.65 13.50 4.45
C THR A 12 -24.87 12.68 4.87
N ALA A 13 -24.68 11.65 5.71
CA ALA A 13 -25.76 10.87 6.30
C ALA A 13 -26.67 11.74 7.18
N LEU A 14 -26.09 12.62 8.00
CA LEU A 14 -26.86 13.55 8.83
C LEU A 14 -27.68 14.52 7.98
N LEU A 15 -27.09 15.08 6.91
CA LEU A 15 -27.79 15.95 5.97
C LEU A 15 -28.95 15.22 5.28
N ALA A 16 -28.79 13.95 4.92
CA ALA A 16 -29.87 13.13 4.36
C ALA A 16 -31.06 13.02 5.33
N VAL A 17 -30.79 12.76 6.61
CA VAL A 17 -31.83 12.70 7.65
C VAL A 17 -32.55 14.03 7.80
N VAL A 18 -31.81 15.15 7.85
CA VAL A 18 -32.38 16.49 7.94
C VAL A 18 -33.26 16.80 6.72
N ALA A 19 -32.80 16.44 5.51
CA ALA A 19 -33.56 16.62 4.28
C ALA A 19 -34.87 15.84 4.28
N VAL A 20 -34.86 14.59 4.75
CA VAL A 20 -36.09 13.77 4.91
C VAL A 20 -37.06 14.45 5.87
N VAL A 21 -36.60 14.87 7.06
CA VAL A 21 -37.45 15.52 8.06
C VAL A 21 -38.06 16.82 7.53
N ALA A 22 -37.26 17.65 6.86
CA ALA A 22 -37.72 18.90 6.25
C ALA A 22 -38.74 18.64 5.14
N THR A 23 -38.50 17.64 4.29
CA THR A 23 -39.41 17.25 3.20
C THR A 23 -40.76 16.78 3.74
N VAL A 24 -40.76 15.97 4.80
CA VAL A 24 -41.99 15.50 5.46
C VAL A 24 -42.76 16.67 6.08
N ARG A 25 -42.08 17.61 6.75
CA ARG A 25 -42.72 18.81 7.33
C ARG A 25 -43.31 19.73 6.26
N GLY A 26 -42.62 19.90 5.14
CA GLY A 26 -43.01 20.76 4.03
C GLY A 26 -43.90 20.09 2.98
N TRP A 27 -44.32 18.84 3.20
CA TRP A 27 -44.96 17.98 2.19
C TRP A 27 -46.21 18.57 1.52
N ARG A 28 -46.88 19.50 2.19
CA ARG A 28 -48.06 20.20 1.65
C ARG A 28 -47.74 21.13 0.48
N LEU A 29 -46.48 21.54 0.34
CA LEU A 29 -46.02 22.39 -0.75
C LEU A 29 -45.41 21.52 -1.86
N LEU A 30 -46.10 21.46 -3.00
CA LEU A 30 -45.68 20.70 -4.18
C LEU A 30 -44.20 20.94 -4.61
N PRO A 31 -43.68 22.18 -4.65
CA PRO A 31 -42.26 22.39 -4.97
C PRO A 31 -41.31 21.82 -3.90
N VAL A 32 -41.67 21.90 -2.62
CA VAL A 32 -40.84 21.34 -1.53
C VAL A 32 -40.76 19.83 -1.62
N ARG A 33 -41.86 19.17 -2.01
CA ARG A 33 -41.88 17.72 -2.23
C ARG A 33 -40.91 17.29 -3.33
N ILE A 34 -40.94 17.95 -4.49
CA ILE A 34 -40.09 17.59 -5.63
C ILE A 34 -38.61 17.86 -5.28
N VAL A 35 -38.29 19.07 -4.81
CA VAL A 35 -36.91 19.44 -4.45
C VAL A 35 -36.37 18.57 -3.32
N GLY A 36 -37.22 18.29 -2.32
CA GLY A 36 -36.86 17.44 -1.18
C GLY A 36 -36.53 16.01 -1.59
N LEU A 37 -37.35 15.39 -2.45
CA LEU A 37 -37.09 14.04 -2.94
C LEU A 37 -35.78 13.97 -3.73
N ILE A 38 -35.54 14.93 -4.64
CA ILE A 38 -34.28 15.00 -5.40
C ILE A 38 -33.08 15.17 -4.46
N ALA A 39 -33.17 16.07 -3.47
CA ALA A 39 -32.09 16.29 -2.51
C ALA A 39 -31.77 15.04 -1.69
N VAL A 40 -32.80 14.32 -1.21
CA VAL A 40 -32.62 13.05 -0.48
C VAL A 40 -31.95 12.01 -1.36
N GLU A 41 -32.40 11.84 -2.62
CA GLU A 41 -31.82 10.88 -3.55
C GLU A 41 -30.34 11.18 -3.83
N VAL A 42 -30.00 12.43 -4.13
CA VAL A 42 -28.61 12.86 -4.34
C VAL A 42 -27.74 12.59 -3.11
N LEU A 43 -28.24 12.89 -1.90
CA LEU A 43 -27.49 12.68 -0.66
C LEU A 43 -27.27 11.19 -0.36
N VAL A 44 -28.26 10.33 -0.64
CA VAL A 44 -28.13 8.88 -0.48
C VAL A 44 -27.10 8.32 -1.46
N VAL A 45 -27.19 8.69 -2.74
CA VAL A 45 -26.22 8.25 -3.77
C VAL A 45 -24.81 8.74 -3.42
N ALA A 46 -24.66 10.00 -3.00
CA ALA A 46 -23.38 10.54 -2.57
C ALA A 46 -22.82 9.79 -1.35
N CYS A 47 -23.66 9.48 -0.35
CA CYS A 47 -23.23 8.73 0.82
C CYS A 47 -22.73 7.32 0.46
N LEU A 48 -23.47 6.60 -0.40
CA LEU A 48 -23.05 5.29 -0.89
C LEU A 48 -21.75 5.37 -1.71
N GLY A 49 -21.63 6.37 -2.59
CA GLY A 49 -20.41 6.64 -3.35
C GLY A 49 -19.21 6.91 -2.44
N LEU A 50 -19.39 7.66 -1.35
CA LEU A 50 -18.32 7.92 -0.37
C LEU A 50 -17.92 6.66 0.41
N ILE A 51 -18.87 5.77 0.73
CA ILE A 51 -18.57 4.49 1.39
C ILE A 51 -17.77 3.59 0.45
N ALA A 52 -18.20 3.44 -0.81
CA ALA A 52 -17.49 2.67 -1.83
C ALA A 52 -16.10 3.27 -2.13
N ASN A 53 -16.01 4.59 -2.25
CA ASN A 53 -14.73 5.28 -2.41
C ASN A 53 -13.80 5.03 -1.23
N ARG A 54 -14.32 4.89 -0.02
CA ARG A 54 -13.52 4.57 1.16
C ARG A 54 -13.07 3.11 1.19
N SER A 55 -13.90 2.17 0.76
CA SER A 55 -13.51 0.74 0.74
C SER A 55 -12.46 0.46 -0.34
N GLU A 56 -12.57 1.12 -1.50
CA GLU A 56 -11.71 0.87 -2.66
C GLU A 56 -10.62 1.94 -2.87
N SER A 57 -10.64 3.03 -2.10
CA SER A 57 -9.68 4.16 -2.19
C SER A 57 -9.53 4.81 -3.58
N PHE A 58 -10.61 4.87 -4.38
CA PHE A 58 -10.56 5.42 -5.75
C PHE A 58 -10.07 6.88 -5.81
N TYR A 59 -10.48 7.72 -4.85
CA TYR A 59 -10.13 9.13 -4.76
C TYR A 59 -9.62 9.44 -3.35
N PRO A 60 -8.28 9.41 -3.14
CA PRO A 60 -7.67 9.69 -1.84
C PRO A 60 -7.85 11.15 -1.38
N SER A 61 -8.03 12.07 -2.33
CA SER A 61 -8.17 13.50 -2.07
C SER A 61 -9.17 14.18 -3.02
N TRP A 62 -9.71 15.34 -2.60
CA TRP A 62 -10.58 16.17 -3.44
C TRP A 62 -9.85 16.76 -4.66
N GLN A 63 -8.53 16.94 -4.55
CA GLN A 63 -7.70 17.35 -5.68
C GLN A 63 -7.81 16.33 -6.81
N ALA A 64 -7.87 15.03 -6.47
CA ALA A 64 -7.95 13.97 -7.45
C ALA A 64 -9.22 14.00 -8.31
N LEU A 65 -10.34 14.54 -7.79
CA LEU A 65 -11.57 14.76 -8.56
C LEU A 65 -11.47 15.96 -9.52
N GLY A 66 -10.60 16.93 -9.25
CA GLY A 66 -10.42 18.13 -10.07
C GLY A 66 -9.60 17.92 -11.34
N GLY A 67 -9.26 16.68 -11.69
CA GLY A 67 -8.35 16.37 -12.80
C GLY A 67 -6.87 16.58 -12.45
N ASP A 68 -6.58 17.27 -11.35
CA ASP A 68 -5.30 17.20 -10.66
C ASP A 68 -5.30 15.90 -9.86
N THR A 69 -5.28 14.77 -10.58
CA THR A 69 -5.25 13.41 -10.01
C THR A 69 -4.11 13.23 -9.02
N GLY A 70 -3.23 14.23 -8.86
CA GLY A 70 -1.88 14.05 -8.40
C GLY A 70 -1.43 12.77 -9.05
N ALA A 71 -1.63 12.65 -10.39
CA ALA A 71 -1.06 11.58 -11.18
C ALA A 71 0.34 11.60 -10.67
N ALA A 72 0.63 10.65 -9.79
CA ALA A 72 1.83 10.77 -8.99
C ALA A 72 2.83 10.97 -10.10
N VAL A 73 3.56 12.07 -10.07
CA VAL A 73 4.81 12.07 -10.78
C VAL A 73 5.46 10.90 -10.07
N VAL A 74 5.30 9.71 -10.66
CA VAL A 74 5.85 8.47 -10.19
C VAL A 74 7.29 8.80 -10.48
N THR A 75 7.86 9.40 -9.45
CA THR A 75 9.17 10.01 -9.48
C THR A 75 10.01 8.88 -10.01
N PRO A 76 10.72 9.08 -11.14
CA PRO A 76 11.45 7.99 -11.78
C PRO A 76 12.14 7.21 -10.70
N THR A 77 11.74 5.94 -10.52
CA THR A 77 12.17 5.16 -9.37
C THR A 77 13.68 5.13 -9.44
N THR A 78 14.32 5.79 -8.49
CA THR A 78 15.77 5.83 -8.44
C THR A 78 16.20 4.41 -8.14
N ALA A 79 17.13 3.88 -8.94
CA ALA A 79 17.65 2.53 -8.71
C ALA A 79 18.14 2.43 -7.26
N GLY A 80 17.72 1.37 -6.57
CA GLY A 80 18.17 1.08 -5.22
C GLY A 80 19.66 0.76 -5.21
N ARG A 81 20.34 1.06 -4.10
CA ARG A 81 21.78 0.79 -3.95
C ARG A 81 22.13 -0.67 -4.18
N LEU A 82 21.22 -1.59 -3.85
CA LEU A 82 21.43 -3.04 -3.93
C LEU A 82 20.81 -3.68 -5.17
N ASP A 83 20.19 -2.90 -6.07
CA ASP A 83 19.49 -3.43 -7.25
C ASP A 83 20.38 -4.33 -8.11
N ALA A 84 21.64 -3.92 -8.35
CA ALA A 84 22.59 -4.71 -9.15
C ALA A 84 22.95 -6.05 -8.48
N ALA A 85 23.13 -6.06 -7.16
CA ALA A 85 23.43 -7.28 -6.41
C ALA A 85 22.22 -8.22 -6.37
N LEU A 86 21.02 -7.65 -6.16
CA LEU A 86 19.76 -8.39 -6.16
C LEU A 86 19.41 -8.95 -7.54
N HIS A 87 19.73 -8.22 -8.61
CA HIS A 87 19.56 -8.71 -9.98
C HIS A 87 20.43 -9.94 -10.26
N ALA A 88 21.66 -9.97 -9.72
CA ALA A 88 22.58 -11.08 -9.93
C ALA A 88 22.25 -12.30 -9.06
N ALA A 89 21.82 -12.09 -7.81
CA ALA A 89 21.68 -13.15 -6.82
C ALA A 89 20.24 -13.58 -6.54
N GLY A 90 19.24 -12.72 -6.80
CA GLY A 90 17.83 -12.92 -6.43
C GLY A 90 17.55 -12.80 -4.93
N ALA A 91 18.52 -13.15 -4.08
CA ALA A 91 18.49 -12.94 -2.65
C ALA A 91 19.88 -12.56 -2.11
N ILE A 92 19.93 -11.70 -1.09
CA ILE A 92 21.17 -11.30 -0.43
C ILE A 92 20.98 -11.19 1.08
N ASP A 93 22.03 -11.52 1.84
CA ASP A 93 22.16 -11.11 3.23
C ASP A 93 22.21 -9.59 3.29
N TRP A 94 21.19 -8.99 3.90
CA TRP A 94 20.99 -7.56 3.96
C TRP A 94 21.32 -7.02 5.34
N SER A 95 22.31 -6.12 5.38
CA SER A 95 22.77 -5.49 6.62
C SER A 95 22.85 -3.97 6.47
N PRO A 96 21.70 -3.27 6.51
CA PRO A 96 21.70 -1.82 6.60
C PRO A 96 22.26 -1.39 7.98
N PRO A 97 22.79 -0.16 8.12
CA PRO A 97 23.34 0.32 9.40
C PRO A 97 22.39 0.18 10.59
N GLU A 98 21.09 0.30 10.36
CA GLU A 98 20.03 0.18 11.35
C GLU A 98 19.78 -1.26 11.82
N ALA A 99 20.16 -2.27 11.02
CA ALA A 99 19.86 -3.68 11.31
C ALA A 99 20.45 -4.17 12.63
N ALA A 100 21.57 -3.59 13.08
CA ALA A 100 22.15 -3.89 14.39
C ALA A 100 21.17 -3.64 15.55
N ARG A 101 20.22 -2.71 15.39
CA ARG A 101 19.20 -2.37 16.42
C ARG A 101 17.95 -3.24 16.35
N TRP A 102 17.75 -3.99 15.27
CA TRP A 102 16.56 -4.83 15.08
C TRP A 102 16.61 -6.11 15.93
N GLN A 103 17.81 -6.46 16.44
CA GLN A 103 18.02 -7.59 17.35
C GLN A 103 17.51 -8.92 16.77
N THR A 104 17.77 -9.15 15.49
CA THR A 104 17.42 -10.41 14.81
C THR A 104 18.43 -11.51 15.13
N ALA A 105 17.99 -12.77 15.07
CA ALA A 105 18.82 -13.93 15.38
C ALA A 105 19.84 -14.26 14.29
N VAL A 106 19.55 -13.82 13.06
CA VAL A 106 20.42 -13.89 11.88
C VAL A 106 20.31 -12.57 11.11
N PRO A 107 21.26 -12.25 10.22
CA PRO A 107 21.11 -11.12 9.30
C PRO A 107 19.77 -11.19 8.55
N PRO A 108 19.06 -10.06 8.39
CA PRO A 108 17.92 -9.97 7.48
C PRO A 108 18.30 -10.44 6.07
N VAL A 109 17.36 -11.04 5.35
CA VAL A 109 17.58 -11.44 3.95
C VAL A 109 16.60 -10.67 3.08
N LEU A 110 17.12 -10.02 2.03
CA LEU A 110 16.31 -9.40 0.98
C LEU A 110 16.17 -10.38 -0.16
N ILE A 111 14.93 -10.59 -0.60
CA ILE A 111 14.59 -11.51 -1.67
C ILE A 111 13.74 -10.74 -2.68
N VAL A 112 14.17 -10.74 -3.94
CA VAL A 112 13.45 -10.08 -5.02
C VAL A 112 12.68 -11.09 -5.85
N PRO A 113 11.56 -10.67 -6.46
CA PRO A 113 10.76 -11.58 -7.28
C PRO A 113 11.47 -11.85 -8.63
N PRO A 114 11.07 -12.91 -9.37
CA PRO A 114 11.66 -13.22 -10.67
C PRO A 114 11.57 -12.08 -11.70
N ASP A 115 10.54 -11.25 -11.60
CA ASP A 115 10.29 -10.09 -12.48
C ASP A 115 11.00 -8.80 -12.02
N TYR A 116 11.85 -8.86 -10.98
CA TYR A 116 12.61 -7.70 -10.51
C TYR A 116 13.60 -7.18 -11.56
N ALA A 117 14.10 -8.07 -12.41
CA ALA A 117 14.99 -7.77 -13.51
C ALA A 117 14.35 -6.94 -14.62
N GLU A 118 13.02 -6.97 -14.75
CA GLU A 118 12.27 -6.26 -15.78
C GLU A 118 12.12 -4.75 -15.43
N PRO A 119 11.73 -3.88 -16.38
CA PRO A 119 12.40 -2.60 -16.61
C PRO A 119 12.59 -1.72 -15.37
N ALA A 120 13.75 -1.07 -15.32
CA ALA A 120 14.36 -0.36 -14.18
C ALA A 120 13.48 0.66 -13.42
N GLY A 121 12.29 1.02 -13.94
CA GLY A 121 11.38 1.99 -13.34
C GLY A 121 10.24 1.39 -12.48
N ARG A 122 10.17 0.08 -12.27
CA ARG A 122 9.09 -0.52 -11.46
C ARG A 122 9.43 -0.51 -9.97
N SER A 123 8.48 -0.08 -9.14
CA SER A 123 8.55 -0.19 -7.68
C SER A 123 7.68 -1.34 -7.20
N PHE A 124 8.20 -2.12 -6.26
CA PHE A 124 7.56 -3.33 -5.76
C PHE A 124 7.00 -3.13 -4.36
N PRO A 125 5.78 -3.60 -4.06
CA PRO A 125 5.31 -3.66 -2.68
C PRO A 125 6.17 -4.61 -1.86
N VAL A 126 6.15 -4.40 -0.54
CA VAL A 126 7.01 -5.11 0.39
C VAL A 126 6.21 -6.13 1.19
N LEU A 127 6.73 -7.34 1.25
CA LEU A 127 6.25 -8.38 2.14
C LEU A 127 7.30 -8.63 3.22
N VAL A 128 6.95 -8.45 4.49
CA VAL A 128 7.85 -8.75 5.60
C VAL A 128 7.45 -10.10 6.18
N ALA A 129 8.35 -11.08 6.13
CA ALA A 129 8.14 -12.41 6.68
C ALA A 129 8.87 -12.56 8.02
N LEU A 130 8.11 -12.64 9.12
CA LEU A 130 8.59 -12.87 10.48
C LEU A 130 8.54 -14.37 10.78
N THR A 131 9.69 -15.03 10.68
CA THR A 131 9.76 -16.49 10.76
C THR A 131 10.71 -17.00 11.85
N THR A 132 10.74 -18.31 12.05
CA THR A 132 11.71 -18.99 12.90
C THR A 132 12.97 -19.38 12.12
N ARG A 133 14.07 -19.63 12.83
CA ARG A 133 15.31 -20.11 12.20
C ARG A 133 15.13 -21.47 11.50
N ALA A 134 14.22 -22.31 12.00
CA ALA A 134 13.95 -23.62 11.43
C ALA A 134 13.25 -23.52 10.06
N ASP A 135 12.39 -22.51 9.90
CA ASP A 135 11.55 -22.36 8.71
C ASP A 135 12.15 -21.42 7.65
N ALA A 136 13.17 -20.62 8.01
CA ALA A 136 13.77 -19.59 7.16
C ALA A 136 14.09 -20.06 5.73
N ALA A 137 14.73 -21.22 5.56
CA ALA A 137 15.08 -21.74 4.23
C ALA A 137 13.86 -22.17 3.38
N GLN A 138 12.74 -22.52 4.00
CA GLN A 138 11.48 -22.78 3.31
C GLN A 138 10.79 -21.48 2.92
N VAL A 139 10.80 -20.48 3.82
CA VAL A 139 10.25 -19.15 3.56
C VAL A 139 11.01 -18.48 2.41
N GLU A 140 12.34 -18.56 2.41
CA GLU A 140 13.18 -17.99 1.36
C GLU A 140 12.86 -18.57 -0.02
N ARG A 141 12.78 -19.91 -0.13
CA ARG A 141 12.39 -20.59 -1.38
C ARG A 141 11.00 -20.18 -1.86
N THR A 142 10.05 -20.02 -0.94
CA THR A 142 8.67 -19.63 -1.27
C THR A 142 8.63 -18.17 -1.75
N ALA A 143 9.36 -17.28 -1.07
CA ALA A 143 9.48 -15.88 -1.43
C ALA A 143 10.13 -15.70 -2.81
N ALA A 144 11.22 -16.43 -3.10
CA ALA A 144 11.91 -16.38 -4.39
C ALA A 144 11.02 -16.83 -5.57
N ALA A 145 10.03 -17.68 -5.31
CA ALA A 145 9.05 -18.11 -6.31
C ALA A 145 7.82 -17.19 -6.41
N THR A 146 7.70 -16.20 -5.53
CA THR A 146 6.53 -15.30 -5.47
C THR A 146 6.76 -14.07 -6.35
N PRO A 147 5.94 -13.86 -7.40
CA PRO A 147 6.13 -12.74 -8.32
C PRO A 147 5.65 -11.41 -7.72
N GLY A 148 6.21 -10.30 -8.22
CA GLY A 148 5.68 -8.96 -8.00
C GLY A 148 5.84 -8.37 -6.60
N VAL A 149 6.55 -9.03 -5.67
CA VAL A 149 6.77 -8.48 -4.31
C VAL A 149 8.21 -8.65 -3.88
N VAL A 150 8.78 -7.62 -3.24
CA VAL A 150 10.07 -7.74 -2.55
C VAL A 150 9.81 -8.27 -1.15
N THR A 151 10.47 -9.36 -0.79
CA THR A 151 10.32 -9.97 0.53
C THR A 151 11.52 -9.65 1.41
N VAL A 152 11.25 -9.17 2.63
CA VAL A 152 12.24 -9.08 3.71
C VAL A 152 12.00 -10.23 4.68
N LEU A 153 12.92 -11.18 4.71
CA LEU A 153 12.89 -12.25 5.69
C LEU A 153 13.61 -11.78 6.96
N LEU A 154 12.90 -11.84 8.08
CA LEU A 154 13.43 -11.56 9.41
C LEU A 154 13.24 -12.78 10.29
N VAL A 155 14.26 -13.07 11.09
CA VAL A 155 14.17 -14.03 12.20
C VAL A 155 14.31 -13.24 13.50
N PRO A 156 13.19 -12.77 14.10
CA PRO A 156 13.24 -11.98 15.32
C PRO A 156 13.83 -12.75 16.49
N THR A 157 14.31 -12.02 17.49
CA THR A 157 14.51 -12.57 18.84
C THR A 157 13.42 -12.05 19.77
N ARG A 158 13.42 -12.52 21.02
CA ARG A 158 12.52 -11.98 22.06
C ARG A 158 12.75 -10.49 22.36
N ALA A 159 13.91 -9.96 21.98
CA ALA A 159 14.27 -8.58 22.23
C ALA A 159 13.91 -7.66 21.04
N THR A 160 13.61 -8.24 19.86
CA THR A 160 13.07 -7.49 18.71
C THR A 160 11.72 -6.84 19.06
N THR A 161 11.57 -5.56 18.71
CA THR A 161 10.34 -4.80 18.94
C THR A 161 9.86 -4.14 17.65
N ALA A 162 8.56 -3.85 17.57
CA ALA A 162 7.99 -3.12 16.44
C ALA A 162 8.60 -1.72 16.28
N ALA A 163 8.99 -1.09 17.39
CA ALA A 163 9.65 0.22 17.38
C ALA A 163 11.02 0.17 16.70
N THR A 164 11.83 -0.87 16.97
CA THR A 164 13.15 -1.00 16.32
C THR A 164 13.01 -1.30 14.83
N LEU A 165 12.00 -2.09 14.45
CA LEU A 165 11.66 -2.38 13.05
C LEU A 165 10.99 -1.21 12.31
N GLY A 166 10.59 -0.14 13.00
CA GLY A 166 10.00 1.05 12.38
C GLY A 166 10.91 1.76 11.37
N THR A 167 12.23 1.51 11.43
CA THR A 167 13.25 2.05 10.51
C THR A 167 13.42 1.23 9.22
N LEU A 168 12.69 0.11 9.09
CA LEU A 168 12.80 -0.81 7.97
C LEU A 168 12.36 -0.17 6.65
N GLY A 169 11.27 0.60 6.66
CA GLY A 169 10.76 1.28 5.45
C GLY A 169 11.78 2.25 4.85
N ASP A 170 12.40 3.09 5.68
CA ASP A 170 13.43 4.03 5.24
C ASP A 170 14.65 3.29 4.66
N SER A 171 15.06 2.20 5.31
CA SER A 171 16.19 1.38 4.85
C SER A 171 15.89 0.73 3.49
N LEU A 172 14.69 0.19 3.30
CA LEU A 172 14.26 -0.40 2.03
C LEU A 172 14.21 0.63 0.91
N SER A 173 13.61 1.80 1.16
CA SER A 173 13.47 2.85 0.13
C SER A 173 14.81 3.35 -0.42
N ARG A 174 15.91 3.19 0.33
CA ARG A 174 17.28 3.52 -0.10
C ARG A 174 17.96 2.37 -0.84
N ASP A 175 17.71 1.15 -0.39
CA ASP A 175 18.47 -0.02 -0.85
C ASP A 175 17.82 -0.74 -2.03
N VAL A 176 16.49 -0.66 -2.17
CA VAL A 176 15.72 -1.37 -3.19
C VAL A 176 14.59 -0.52 -3.77
N ARG A 177 14.14 -0.86 -4.97
CA ARG A 177 12.93 -0.30 -5.59
C ARG A 177 11.65 -0.79 -4.91
N SER A 178 11.30 -0.22 -3.76
CA SER A 178 10.10 -0.58 -3.01
C SER A 178 9.04 0.54 -2.97
N THR A 179 7.77 0.16 -2.79
CA THR A 179 6.71 1.09 -2.38
C THR A 179 6.63 1.18 -0.85
N ALA A 180 5.89 2.16 -0.34
CA ALA A 180 5.61 2.28 1.10
C ALA A 180 4.60 1.24 1.62
N SER A 181 3.98 0.46 0.73
CA SER A 181 2.97 -0.53 1.10
C SER A 181 3.63 -1.81 1.61
N VAL A 182 3.23 -2.21 2.81
CA VAL A 182 3.79 -3.37 3.52
C VAL A 182 2.66 -4.32 3.90
N ALA A 183 2.87 -5.62 3.70
CA ALA A 183 2.10 -6.70 4.30
C ALA A 183 3.02 -7.56 5.18
N LEU A 184 2.45 -8.22 6.18
CA LEU A 184 3.19 -9.08 7.10
C LEU A 184 2.75 -10.54 6.97
N LEU A 185 3.73 -11.42 6.88
CA LEU A 185 3.57 -12.83 7.21
C LEU A 185 4.22 -13.08 8.57
N ALA A 186 3.54 -13.80 9.46
CA ALA A 186 4.09 -14.08 10.78
C ALA A 186 3.79 -15.51 11.22
N ASP A 187 4.82 -16.19 11.73
CA ASP A 187 4.64 -17.43 12.47
C ASP A 187 3.95 -17.15 13.83
N PRO A 188 3.25 -18.14 14.43
CA PRO A 188 2.53 -17.95 15.68
C PRO A 188 3.34 -17.30 16.82
N PRO A 189 4.64 -17.62 17.04
CA PRO A 189 5.45 -16.96 18.07
C PRO A 189 5.62 -15.45 17.88
N TRP A 190 5.48 -14.96 16.64
CA TRP A 190 5.70 -13.55 16.27
C TRP A 190 4.41 -12.78 15.99
N ALA A 191 3.24 -13.40 16.17
CA ALA A 191 1.95 -12.76 15.93
C ALA A 191 1.76 -11.48 16.76
N ALA A 192 2.22 -11.45 18.02
CA ALA A 192 2.14 -10.26 18.86
C ALA A 192 3.04 -9.11 18.34
N LEU A 193 4.24 -9.45 17.85
CA LEU A 193 5.14 -8.48 17.23
C LEU A 193 4.50 -7.91 15.95
N ALA A 194 3.93 -8.75 15.09
CA ALA A 194 3.24 -8.35 13.88
C ALA A 194 2.02 -7.45 14.16
N ALA A 195 1.22 -7.77 15.18
CA ALA A 195 0.07 -6.95 15.58
C ALA A 195 0.47 -5.55 16.08
N SER A 196 1.66 -5.44 16.69
CA SER A 196 2.22 -4.16 17.17
C SER A 196 2.92 -3.33 16.09
N TRP A 197 2.96 -3.80 14.84
CA TRP A 197 3.71 -3.16 13.76
C TRP A 197 3.17 -1.75 13.45
N PRO A 198 4.05 -0.76 13.20
CA PRO A 198 3.60 0.60 12.88
C PRO A 198 2.73 0.63 11.61
N GLY A 199 1.59 1.31 11.67
CA GLY A 199 0.65 1.40 10.55
C GLY A 199 -0.32 0.22 10.42
N HIS A 200 -0.23 -0.79 11.30
CA HIS A 200 -1.15 -1.94 11.35
C HIS A 200 -1.41 -2.58 9.98
N PRO A 201 -0.36 -3.04 9.28
CA PRO A 201 -0.52 -3.72 8.00
C PRO A 201 -1.31 -5.02 8.17
N VAL A 202 -1.85 -5.54 7.06
CA VAL A 202 -2.52 -6.83 7.05
C VAL A 202 -1.53 -7.92 7.44
N VAL A 203 -1.89 -8.72 8.45
CA VAL A 203 -1.09 -9.84 8.95
C VAL A 203 -1.72 -11.14 8.49
N THR A 204 -0.99 -11.90 7.69
CA THR A 204 -1.38 -13.25 7.27
C THR A 204 -0.58 -14.29 8.09
N PRO A 205 -1.24 -15.29 8.69
CA PRO A 205 -0.54 -16.29 9.50
C PRO A 205 0.22 -17.30 8.62
N GLY A 206 1.44 -17.62 9.05
CA GLY A 206 2.29 -18.67 8.46
C GLY A 206 2.92 -18.28 7.12
N HIS A 207 3.62 -19.24 6.53
CA HIS A 207 4.51 -19.01 5.38
C HIS A 207 4.27 -20.00 4.21
N THR A 208 3.06 -20.52 4.09
CA THR A 208 2.71 -21.39 2.96
C THR A 208 2.61 -20.58 1.68
N ALA A 209 2.73 -21.23 0.51
CA ALA A 209 2.51 -20.57 -0.78
C ALA A 209 1.12 -19.90 -0.86
N ALA A 210 0.10 -20.48 -0.23
CA ALA A 210 -1.23 -19.88 -0.14
C ALA A 210 -1.25 -18.62 0.73
N ALA A 211 -0.50 -18.60 1.84
CA ALA A 211 -0.35 -17.43 2.70
C ALA A 211 0.35 -16.28 1.95
N PHE A 212 1.45 -16.58 1.25
CA PHE A 212 2.12 -15.62 0.36
C PHE A 212 1.16 -15.08 -0.69
N ALA A 213 0.48 -15.96 -1.43
CA ALA A 213 -0.48 -15.54 -2.45
C ALA A 213 -1.63 -14.68 -1.89
N SER A 214 -2.06 -14.94 -0.65
CA SER A 214 -3.06 -14.10 0.01
C SER A 214 -2.52 -12.71 0.35
N ALA A 215 -1.37 -12.65 1.02
CA ALA A 215 -0.76 -11.36 1.38
C ALA A 215 -0.41 -10.51 0.15
N VAL A 216 -0.01 -11.14 -0.95
CA VAL A 216 0.26 -10.45 -2.23
C VAL A 216 -1.01 -9.85 -2.83
N ARG A 217 -2.16 -10.53 -2.72
CA ARG A 217 -3.44 -9.99 -3.22
C ARG A 217 -3.90 -8.75 -2.45
N ASP A 218 -3.52 -8.65 -1.18
CA ASP A 218 -3.86 -7.51 -0.33
C ASP A 218 -2.92 -6.31 -0.54
N LEU A 219 -1.83 -6.50 -1.30
CA LEU A 219 -0.89 -5.46 -1.67
C LEU A 219 -1.29 -4.78 -2.99
N PRO A 220 -1.02 -3.48 -3.16
CA PRO A 220 -1.24 -2.82 -4.44
C PRO A 220 -0.35 -3.43 -5.52
N SER A 221 -0.88 -3.48 -6.75
CA SER A 221 -0.11 -3.96 -7.90
C SER A 221 1.18 -3.15 -8.08
N PRO A 222 2.31 -3.77 -8.47
CA PRO A 222 3.57 -3.06 -8.56
C PRO A 222 3.50 -2.01 -9.67
N LEU A 223 3.77 -0.76 -9.32
CA LEU A 223 3.56 0.39 -10.19
C LEU A 223 4.70 0.47 -11.21
N ALA A 224 4.34 0.44 -12.50
CA ALA A 224 5.26 0.75 -13.57
C ALA A 224 5.58 2.25 -13.58
N ALA A 225 6.81 2.61 -13.94
CA ALA A 225 7.15 4.00 -14.20
C ALA A 225 6.24 4.59 -15.29
N PRO A 226 5.87 5.87 -15.18
CA PRO A 226 5.01 6.56 -16.13
C PRO A 226 5.78 6.58 -17.44
N GLN A 227 5.12 6.12 -18.50
CA GLN A 227 5.68 6.23 -19.84
C GLN A 227 5.89 7.72 -20.11
N ARG A 228 7.15 8.14 -20.27
CA ARG A 228 7.43 9.48 -20.79
C ARG A 228 6.88 9.50 -22.21
N LEU A 229 5.81 10.26 -22.43
CA LEU A 229 5.37 10.57 -23.78
C LEU A 229 6.55 11.26 -24.50
N PRO A 230 6.81 10.90 -25.77
CA PRO A 230 7.84 11.56 -26.56
C PRO A 230 7.58 13.07 -26.52
N SER A 231 8.59 13.82 -26.10
CA SER A 231 8.52 15.27 -26.03
C SER A 231 8.24 15.79 -27.45
N LEU A 232 7.11 16.47 -27.63
CA LEU A 232 6.66 17.09 -28.90
C LEU A 232 7.53 18.30 -29.29
N THR A 233 8.84 18.26 -29.05
CA THR A 233 9.79 19.35 -29.31
C THR A 233 10.65 19.13 -30.55
N ASP A 234 10.37 18.12 -31.38
CA ASP A 234 11.13 17.87 -32.62
C ASP A 234 10.25 17.91 -33.88
N GLN A 235 9.32 18.86 -33.93
CA GLN A 235 8.70 19.28 -35.20
C GLN A 235 8.99 20.76 -35.45
N GLY A 236 10.06 21.01 -36.22
CA GLY A 236 10.08 22.13 -37.15
C GLY A 236 11.18 23.17 -36.95
N SER A 237 12.22 23.07 -37.75
CA SER A 237 12.70 24.24 -38.49
C SER A 237 13.01 23.81 -39.93
N PRO A 238 12.04 23.94 -40.85
CA PRO A 238 12.36 23.89 -42.28
C PRO A 238 13.23 25.11 -42.60
N SER A 239 14.38 24.84 -43.23
CA SER A 239 15.32 25.81 -43.77
C SER A 239 14.82 26.44 -45.06
#